data_AF-A0A920V6C8-F1
#
_entry.id   AF-A0A920V6C8-F1
#
_cell.length_a   1.000
_cell.length_b   1.000
_cell.length_c   1.000
_cell.angle_alpha   90.00
_cell.angle_beta   90.00
_cell.angle_gamma   90.00
#
_symmetry.space_group_name_H-M   'P 1'
#
loop_
_entity.id
_entity.type
_entity.pdbx_description
1 polymer ?
#
loop_
_entity_poly.entity_id
_entity_poly.type
_entity_poly.pdbx_seq_one_letter_code
_entity_poly.pdbx_strand_id
1 'polypeptide(L)' 'MLEPPLIYYWMIPLVIWSITWKAIALWKAARNRQLGWFLFLFIINSAGVLPILYIYYYQSDKSPKINF' A
#
# COMPACT_ATOMS: atom_id res chain seq x y z
N MET A 1 1.20 -27.50 29.80
CA MET A 1 1.46 -27.64 28.36
C MET A 1 0.31 -26.95 27.66
N LEU A 2 0.52 -25.70 27.23
CA LEU A 2 -0.49 -24.95 26.48
C LEU A 2 0.03 -24.96 25.03
N GLU A 3 -0.53 -25.81 24.18
CA GLU A 3 -0.24 -25.78 22.75
C GLU A 3 -0.55 -24.36 22.25
N PRO A 4 0.42 -23.62 21.67
CA PRO A 4 0.15 -22.29 21.17
C PRO A 4 -0.94 -22.40 20.09
N PRO A 5 -2.02 -21.60 20.18
CA PRO A 5 -3.14 -21.72 19.26
C PRO A 5 -2.67 -21.50 17.82
N LEU A 6 -2.97 -22.47 16.94
CA LEU A 6 -2.62 -22.47 15.51
C LEU A 6 -3.06 -21.19 14.76
N ILE A 7 -3.96 -20.42 15.36
CA ILE A 7 -4.43 -19.11 14.92
C ILE A 7 -3.28 -18.11 14.66
N TYR A 8 -2.15 -18.21 15.38
CA TYR A 8 -1.03 -17.28 15.20
C TYR A 8 -0.32 -17.43 13.85
N TYR A 9 -0.32 -18.64 13.26
CA TYR A 9 0.33 -18.89 11.97
C TYR A 9 -0.31 -18.10 10.81
N TRP A 10 -1.60 -17.79 10.92
CA TRP A 10 -2.33 -17.02 9.91
C TRP A 10 -2.05 -15.51 9.96
N MET A 11 -1.50 -15.00 11.06
CA MET A 11 -1.17 -13.57 11.19
C MET A 11 0.06 -13.18 10.38
N ILE A 12 1.02 -14.09 10.22
CA ILE A 12 2.29 -13.85 9.49
C ILE A 12 2.04 -13.41 8.03
N PRO A 13 1.26 -14.15 7.20
CA PRO A 13 1.01 -13.72 5.83
C PRO A 13 0.21 -12.42 5.74
N LEU A 14 -0.70 -12.15 6.68
CA LEU A 14 -1.47 -10.89 6.73
C LEU A 14 -0.57 -9.67 6.99
N VAL A 15 0.44 -9.82 7.86
CA VAL A 15 1.42 -8.77 8.14
C VAL A 15 2.29 -8.53 6.92
N ILE A 16 2.81 -9.58 6.28
CA ILE A 16 3.63 -9.46 5.06
C ILE A 16 2.83 -8.80 3.94
N TRP A 17 1.57 -9.21 3.75
CA TRP A 17 0.66 -8.62 2.77
C TRP A 17 0.48 -7.12 3.01
N SER A 18 0.14 -6.74 4.25
CA SER A 18 -0.11 -5.34 4.61
C SER A 18 1.14 -4.47 4.43
N ILE A 19 2.30 -4.95 4.85
CA ILE A 19 3.58 -4.22 4.74
C ILE A 19 3.99 -4.06 3.27
N THR A 20 3.82 -5.11 2.45
CA THR A 20 4.19 -5.07 1.02
C THR A 20 3.44 -3.95 0.30
N TRP A 21 2.11 -3.86 0.46
CA TRP A 21 1.33 -2.79 -0.16
C TRP A 21 1.70 -1.41 0.39
N LYS A 22 1.89 -1.31 1.72
CA LYS A 22 2.25 -0.03 2.37
C LYS A 22 3.60 0.49 1.87
N ALA A 23 4.60 -0.37 1.74
CA ALA A 23 5.93 -0.02 1.24
C ALA A 23 5.89 0.48 -0.21
N ILE A 24 5.16 -0.22 -1.09
CA ILE A 24 5.04 0.17 -2.51
C ILE A 24 4.34 1.53 -2.65
N ALA A 25 3.25 1.76 -1.92
CA ALA A 25 2.53 3.02 -2.00
C ALA A 25 3.33 4.20 -1.43
N LEU A 26 4.03 4.01 -0.30
CA LEU A 26 4.93 5.02 0.26
C LEU A 26 6.11 5.33 -0.69
N TRP A 27 6.72 4.31 -1.29
CA TRP A 27 7.80 4.50 -2.28
C TRP A 27 7.32 5.33 -3.47
N LYS A 28 6.14 5.01 -4.01
CA LYS A 28 5.55 5.74 -5.14
C LYS A 28 5.17 7.17 -4.76
N ALA A 29 4.61 7.39 -3.58
CA ALA A 29 4.28 8.73 -3.06
C ALA A 29 5.53 9.59 -2.85
N ALA A 30 6.60 9.01 -2.29
CA ALA A 30 7.88 9.68 -2.13
C ALA A 30 8.51 10.03 -3.48
N ARG A 31 8.51 9.10 -4.44
CA ARG A 31 9.06 9.33 -5.80
C ARG A 31 8.32 10.44 -6.54
N ASN A 32 7.01 10.54 -6.34
CA ASN A 32 6.16 11.57 -6.95
C ASN A 32 6.13 12.88 -6.16
N ARG A 33 6.95 13.04 -5.12
CA ARG A 33 7.00 14.21 -4.22
C ARG A 33 5.64 14.57 -3.60
N GLN A 34 4.79 13.58 -3.34
CA GLN A 34 3.47 13.78 -2.76
C GLN A 34 3.51 13.64 -1.24
N LEU A 35 4.00 14.66 -0.55
CA LEU A 35 4.14 14.66 0.90
C LEU A 35 2.81 14.42 1.64
N GLY A 36 1.71 15.00 1.15
CA GLY A 36 0.38 14.79 1.73
C GLY A 36 -0.05 13.33 1.66
N TRP A 37 0.08 12.69 0.49
CA TRP A 37 -0.24 11.27 0.32
C TRP A 37 0.71 10.36 1.09
N PHE A 38 2.00 10.70 1.16
CA PHE A 38 2.98 9.97 1.95
C PHE A 38 2.58 9.95 3.43
N LEU A 39 2.27 11.11 4.00
CA LEU A 39 1.88 11.22 5.41
C LEU A 39 0.54 10.53 5.69
N PHE A 40 -0.42 10.66 4.77
CA PHE A 40 -1.73 10.02 4.89
C PHE A 40 -1.64 8.49 4.87
N LEU A 41 -0.86 7.92 3.93
CA LEU A 41 -0.57 6.49 3.84
C LEU A 41 0.24 5.96 5.03
N PHE A 42 1.08 6.81 5.62
CA PHE A 42 1.88 6.45 6.79
C PHE A 42 1.00 6.32 8.05
N ILE A 43 0.17 7.33 8.31
CA ILE A 43 -0.67 7.44 9.52
C ILE A 43 -1.85 6.46 9.47
N ILE A 44 -2.51 6.30 8.33
CA ILE A 44 -3.67 5.41 8.24
C ILE A 44 -3.24 3.95 8.12
N ASN A 45 -3.77 3.12 9.01
CA ASN A 45 -3.54 1.69 9.03
C ASN A 45 -4.78 0.95 8.49
N SER A 46 -4.90 0.86 7.17
CA SER A 46 -6.06 0.25 6.49
C SER A 46 -5.81 -1.20 6.02
N ALA A 47 -4.88 -1.93 6.65
CA ALA A 47 -4.48 -3.29 6.25
C ALA A 47 -4.12 -3.44 4.74
N GLY A 48 -3.56 -2.41 4.12
CA GLY A 48 -3.15 -2.43 2.70
C GLY A 48 -4.18 -1.89 1.69
N VAL A 49 -5.45 -1.67 2.08
CA VAL A 49 -6.51 -1.19 1.15
C VAL A 49 -6.25 0.21 0.59
N LEU A 50 -5.94 1.19 1.46
CA LEU A 50 -5.65 2.57 1.07
C LEU A 50 -4.40 2.67 0.16
N PRO A 51 -3.29 1.96 0.45
CA PRO A 51 -2.17 1.81 -0.49
C PRO A 51 -2.56 1.34 -1.89
N ILE A 52 -3.42 0.32 -2.01
CA ILE A 52 -3.86 -0.23 -3.29
C ILE A 52 -4.68 0.82 -4.06
N LEU A 53 -5.57 1.53 -3.38
CA LEU A 53 -6.37 2.61 -3.97
C LEU A 53 -5.48 3.74 -4.52
N TYR A 54 -4.46 4.13 -3.75
CA TYR A 54 -3.48 5.13 -4.15
C TYR A 54 -2.70 4.68 -5.41
N ILE A 55 -2.24 3.43 -5.43
CA ILE A 55 -1.51 2.86 -6.58
C ILE A 55 -2.38 2.84 -7.84
N TYR A 56 -3.67 2.51 -7.72
CA TYR A 56 -4.62 2.47 -8.85
C TYR A 56 -4.94 3.87 -9.38
N TYR A 57 -5.27 4.81 -8.49
CA TYR A 57 -5.58 6.19 -8.87
C TYR A 57 -4.41 6.89 -9.57
N TYR A 58 -3.19 6.60 -9.12
CA TYR A 58 -1.96 7.19 -9.67
C TYR A 58 -1.29 6.35 -10.75
N GLN A 59 -1.98 5.36 -11.33
CA GLN A 59 -1.51 4.56 -12.47
C GLN A 59 -2.00 5.08 -13.82
N SER A 60 -2.81 6.15 -13.86
CA SER A 60 -3.17 6.80 -15.12
C SER A 60 -1.97 7.54 -15.70
N ASP A 61 -1.16 6.79 -16.42
CA ASP A 61 -0.27 7.31 -17.44
C ASP A 61 -1.10 8.23 -18.33
N LYS A 62 -0.74 9.50 -18.38
CA LYS A 62 -1.33 10.43 -19.32
C LYS A 62 -0.79 10.03 -20.69
N SER A 63 -1.42 9.05 -21.33
CA SER A 63 -1.16 8.78 -22.75
C SER A 63 -1.21 10.12 -23.46
N PRO A 64 -0.13 10.55 -24.14
CA PRO A 64 -0.14 11.81 -24.84
C PRO A 64 -1.34 11.75 -25.78
N LYS A 65 -2.27 12.69 -25.64
CA LYS A 65 -3.34 12.87 -26.62
C LYS A 65 -2.64 13.27 -27.93
N ILE A 66 -2.35 12.28 -28.76
CA ILE A 66 -1.82 12.52 -30.10
C ILE A 66 -2.99 13.08 -30.90
N ASN A 67 -3.01 14.40 -31.06
CA ASN A 67 -3.93 15.05 -31.97
C ASN A 67 -3.30 14.96 -33.37
N PHE A 68 -3.95 14.24 -34.28
CA PHE A 68 -3.69 14.28 -35.72
C PHE A 68 -4.32 15.53 -36.35
#